data_AF-A0A382W7R1-F1
#
_entry.id   AF-A0A382W7R1-F1
#
_cell.length_a   1.000
_cell.length_b   1.000
_cell.length_c   1.000
_cell.angle_alpha   90.00
_cell.angle_beta   90.00
_cell.angle_gamma   90.00
#
_symmetry.space_group_name_H-M   'P 1'
#
loop_
_entity.id
_entity.type
_entity.pdbx_description
1 polymer ?
#
loop_
_entity_poly.entity_id
_entity_poly.type
_entity_poly.pdbx_seq_one_letter_code
_entity_poly.pdbx_strand_id
1 'polypeptide(L)'
;MKLTGSLYVNENDTGGVVGDITTVDEDAGENHTYAITGMDADTFEIVNGQLKLKDEINPVHQTQGSYSITITSTDKGGATISEDYSVEVNIAPTEFSLDNHSVDESYVSAPVGLIAITDANINDDFTYTISGEGAESFEVVDGQLIVKSGTWLDYETESTSYTLTITVTDQGGYSIEKTVTIDVNDVDYGNPWFSEHVSVFDMPISDDIEIKGLQWVSFWDDDDEEWYEDFSLRFEHDDDPSTPLVITYSLMNANSVLGDNYDDGWEQGEDGVYSNIEN
;
A
#
# COMPACT_ATOMS: atom_id res chain seq x y z
N MET A 1 -28.20 22.32 -16.77
CA MET A 1 -28.43 22.28 -15.31
C MET A 1 -27.36 21.36 -14.74
N LYS A 2 -27.20 21.22 -13.42
CA LYS A 2 -26.33 20.19 -12.87
C LYS A 2 -26.80 19.78 -11.48
N LEU A 3 -26.95 18.48 -11.28
CA LEU A 3 -27.00 17.85 -9.97
C LEU A 3 -25.58 17.44 -9.56
N THR A 4 -25.10 17.92 -8.42
CA THR A 4 -23.81 17.55 -7.84
C THR A 4 -24.02 16.91 -6.49
N GLY A 5 -23.39 15.76 -6.23
CA GLY A 5 -23.56 15.03 -4.98
C GLY A 5 -23.25 13.56 -5.14
N SER A 6 -23.82 12.75 -4.27
CA SER A 6 -23.67 11.29 -4.25
C SER A 6 -24.36 10.62 -5.44
N LEU A 7 -25.47 11.18 -5.94
CA LEU A 7 -26.37 10.53 -6.91
C LEU A 7 -26.94 9.18 -6.44
N TYR A 8 -26.81 8.88 -5.14
CA TYR A 8 -27.39 7.73 -4.47
C TYR A 8 -28.04 8.17 -3.16
N VAL A 9 -28.87 7.29 -2.60
CA VAL A 9 -29.33 7.32 -1.21
C VAL A 9 -29.04 5.98 -0.58
N ASN A 10 -28.68 5.98 0.70
CA ASN A 10 -28.41 4.76 1.43
C ASN A 10 -29.70 4.01 1.76
N GLU A 11 -29.66 2.68 1.70
CA GLU A 11 -30.76 1.84 2.16
C GLU A 11 -31.14 2.17 3.61
N ASN A 12 -32.45 2.24 3.88
CA ASN A 12 -33.00 2.64 5.18
C ASN A 12 -32.65 4.07 5.65
N ASP A 13 -32.11 4.93 4.78
CA ASP A 13 -31.87 6.34 5.07
C ASP A 13 -33.05 7.21 4.60
N THR A 14 -34.06 7.32 5.46
CA THR A 14 -35.23 8.17 5.20
C THR A 14 -34.83 9.64 5.12
N GLY A 15 -35.30 10.34 4.08
CA GLY A 15 -34.92 11.74 3.87
C GLY A 15 -33.49 11.92 3.35
N GLY A 16 -32.83 10.85 2.88
CA GLY A 16 -31.48 10.88 2.32
C GLY A 16 -31.32 11.94 1.23
N VAL A 17 -30.21 12.68 1.29
CA VAL A 17 -29.86 13.74 0.34
C VAL A 17 -29.13 13.13 -0.84
N VAL A 18 -29.56 13.45 -2.06
CA VAL A 18 -28.94 12.98 -3.31
C VAL A 18 -27.86 13.95 -3.77
N GLY A 19 -28.11 15.25 -3.62
CA GLY A 19 -27.17 16.29 -4.04
C GLY A 19 -27.77 17.68 -4.18
N ASP A 20 -26.90 18.64 -4.46
CA ASP A 20 -27.23 20.03 -4.73
C ASP A 20 -27.59 20.23 -6.21
N ILE A 21 -28.67 20.97 -6.46
CA ILE A 21 -29.10 21.36 -7.80
C ILE A 21 -28.62 22.78 -8.09
N THR A 22 -27.92 22.93 -9.21
CA THR A 22 -27.48 24.22 -9.72
C THR A 22 -27.96 24.42 -11.16
N THR A 23 -28.34 25.66 -11.48
CA THR A 23 -28.58 26.10 -12.85
C THR A 23 -27.74 27.33 -13.11
N VAL A 24 -27.04 27.34 -14.24
CA VAL A 24 -26.30 28.51 -14.72
C VAL A 24 -27.10 29.09 -15.85
N ASP A 25 -27.27 30.41 -15.83
CA ASP A 25 -28.04 31.20 -16.79
C ASP A 25 -27.21 32.42 -17.21
N GLU A 26 -27.38 32.88 -18.45
CA GLU A 26 -26.71 34.08 -18.97
C GLU A 26 -27.14 35.38 -18.25
N ASP A 27 -28.36 35.42 -17.71
CA ASP A 27 -28.90 36.56 -16.99
C ASP A 27 -28.47 36.52 -15.52
N ALA A 28 -27.50 37.36 -15.19
CA ALA A 28 -26.88 37.37 -13.87
C ALA A 28 -27.88 37.75 -12.75
N GLY A 29 -27.95 36.89 -11.72
CA GLY A 29 -28.75 37.15 -10.51
C GLY A 29 -30.22 36.75 -10.63
N GLU A 30 -30.60 35.96 -11.64
CA GLU A 30 -31.92 35.37 -11.73
C GLU A 30 -32.08 34.14 -10.83
N ASN A 31 -33.28 34.00 -10.27
CA ASN A 31 -33.66 32.83 -9.49
C ASN A 31 -34.38 31.83 -10.40
N HIS A 32 -34.11 30.54 -10.18
CA HIS A 32 -34.73 29.44 -10.90
C HIS A 32 -35.76 28.74 -10.04
N THR A 33 -36.79 28.20 -10.68
CA THR A 33 -37.74 27.27 -10.05
C THR A 33 -37.49 25.87 -10.56
N TYR A 34 -37.61 24.89 -9.68
CA TYR A 34 -37.39 23.48 -10.01
C TYR A 34 -38.67 22.68 -9.88
N ALA A 35 -38.89 21.77 -10.83
CA ALA A 35 -39.97 20.79 -10.80
C ALA A 35 -39.41 19.39 -10.99
N ILE A 36 -39.92 18.42 -10.22
CA ILE A 36 -39.61 17.00 -10.37
C ILE A 36 -40.77 16.34 -11.10
N THR A 37 -40.45 15.57 -12.14
CA THR A 37 -41.41 14.77 -12.90
C THR A 37 -40.81 13.37 -13.14
N GLY A 38 -41.58 12.47 -13.72
CA GLY A 38 -41.17 11.08 -13.92
C GLY A 38 -41.95 10.10 -13.05
N MET A 39 -41.56 8.83 -13.10
CA MET A 39 -42.26 7.74 -12.41
C MET A 39 -42.14 7.86 -10.89
N ASP A 40 -40.95 8.20 -10.42
CA ASP A 40 -40.63 8.28 -8.99
C ASP A 40 -40.67 9.72 -8.46
N ALA A 41 -41.26 10.67 -9.19
CA ALA A 41 -41.27 12.08 -8.79
C ALA A 41 -41.89 12.31 -7.40
N ASP A 42 -42.89 11.51 -7.03
CA ASP A 42 -43.59 11.62 -5.76
C ASP A 42 -42.72 11.17 -4.56
N THR A 43 -41.57 10.53 -4.77
CA THR A 43 -40.66 10.10 -3.68
C THR A 43 -39.64 11.17 -3.28
N PHE A 44 -39.44 12.19 -4.13
CA PHE A 44 -38.43 13.23 -3.91
C PHE A 44 -39.05 14.60 -3.65
N GLU A 45 -38.24 15.47 -3.06
CA GLU A 45 -38.51 16.89 -2.94
C GLU A 45 -37.22 17.70 -3.11
N ILE A 46 -37.38 19.00 -3.41
CA ILE A 46 -36.26 19.94 -3.48
C ILE A 46 -36.40 20.92 -2.32
N VAL A 47 -35.48 20.84 -1.37
CA VAL A 47 -35.46 21.68 -0.17
C VAL A 47 -34.14 22.43 -0.12
N ASN A 48 -34.19 23.76 -0.04
CA ASN A 48 -33.01 24.63 0.00
C ASN A 48 -32.00 24.39 -1.15
N GLY A 49 -32.49 24.02 -2.34
CA GLY A 49 -31.65 23.72 -3.50
C GLY A 49 -31.07 22.31 -3.53
N GLN A 50 -31.40 21.45 -2.57
CA GLN A 50 -31.00 20.05 -2.53
C GLN A 50 -32.13 19.14 -2.99
N LEU A 51 -31.81 18.20 -3.87
CA LEU A 51 -32.64 17.04 -4.13
C LEU A 51 -32.48 16.05 -2.96
N LYS A 52 -33.58 15.65 -2.35
CA LYS A 52 -33.60 14.62 -1.32
C LYS A 52 -34.85 13.75 -1.43
N LEU A 53 -34.80 12.57 -0.82
CA LEU A 53 -36.02 11.80 -0.55
C LEU A 53 -36.92 12.59 0.40
N LYS A 54 -38.24 12.42 0.27
CA LYS A 54 -39.16 12.86 1.32
C LYS A 54 -38.94 12.04 2.59
N ASP A 55 -39.17 12.67 3.74
CA ASP A 55 -38.86 12.07 5.05
C ASP A 55 -39.64 10.77 5.34
N GLU A 56 -40.80 10.56 4.72
CA GLU A 56 -41.59 9.32 4.87
C GLU A 56 -41.13 8.14 4.00
N ILE A 57 -40.22 8.38 3.05
CA ILE A 57 -39.76 7.35 2.11
C ILE A 57 -38.58 6.60 2.71
N ASN A 58 -38.77 5.31 2.95
CA ASN A 58 -37.71 4.39 3.35
C ASN A 58 -37.21 3.63 2.12
N PRO A 59 -36.03 3.96 1.57
CA PRO A 59 -35.48 3.23 0.43
C PRO A 59 -35.05 1.82 0.85
N VAL A 60 -35.43 0.82 0.06
CA VAL A 60 -35.08 -0.60 0.28
C VAL A 60 -34.65 -1.20 -1.05
N HIS A 61 -33.38 -1.57 -1.17
CA HIS A 61 -32.76 -1.95 -2.45
C HIS A 61 -33.47 -3.17 -3.07
N GLN A 62 -33.89 -4.15 -2.26
CA GLN A 62 -34.60 -5.34 -2.77
C GLN A 62 -36.02 -5.04 -3.28
N THR A 63 -36.61 -3.91 -2.87
CA THR A 63 -37.91 -3.48 -3.39
C THR A 63 -37.73 -2.64 -4.65
N GLN A 64 -36.78 -1.72 -4.63
CA GLN A 64 -36.45 -0.83 -5.74
C GLN A 64 -34.99 -0.37 -5.60
N GLY A 65 -34.10 -0.90 -6.45
CA GLY A 65 -32.67 -0.58 -6.41
C GLY A 65 -32.31 0.77 -7.03
N SER A 66 -33.23 1.40 -7.75
CA SER A 66 -33.03 2.75 -8.29
C SER A 66 -34.36 3.48 -8.53
N TYR A 67 -34.31 4.80 -8.43
CA TYR A 67 -35.39 5.71 -8.77
C TYR A 67 -35.05 6.51 -10.02
N SER A 68 -36.03 6.72 -10.90
CA SER A 68 -35.90 7.51 -12.12
C SER A 68 -36.75 8.77 -12.05
N ILE A 69 -36.09 9.93 -12.15
CA ILE A 69 -36.72 11.24 -12.14
C ILE A 69 -36.20 12.13 -13.26
N THR A 70 -37.01 13.12 -13.64
CA THR A 70 -36.63 14.22 -14.51
C THR A 70 -36.77 15.51 -13.74
N ILE A 71 -35.68 16.26 -13.59
CA ILE A 71 -35.70 17.59 -12.99
C ILE A 71 -35.80 18.61 -14.11
N THR A 72 -36.69 19.57 -13.97
CA THR A 72 -36.81 20.72 -14.87
C THR A 72 -36.52 21.99 -14.11
N SER A 73 -35.56 22.76 -14.59
CA SER A 73 -35.29 24.13 -14.15
C SER A 73 -35.97 25.11 -15.10
N THR A 74 -36.65 26.10 -14.53
CA THR A 74 -37.34 27.16 -15.26
C THR A 74 -36.84 28.52 -14.79
N ASP A 75 -36.38 29.34 -15.73
CA ASP A 75 -35.96 30.72 -15.48
C ASP A 75 -37.18 31.65 -15.22
N LYS A 76 -36.94 32.94 -14.98
CA LYS A 76 -38.03 33.91 -14.79
C LYS A 76 -38.79 34.23 -16.08
N GLY A 77 -38.14 34.08 -17.24
CA GLY A 77 -38.72 34.25 -18.57
C GLY A 77 -39.64 33.10 -19.01
N GLY A 78 -39.60 31.97 -18.32
CA GLY A 78 -40.30 30.73 -18.64
C GLY A 78 -39.52 29.79 -19.57
N ALA A 79 -38.25 30.05 -19.88
CA ALA A 79 -37.39 29.09 -20.55
C ALA A 79 -37.04 27.95 -19.60
N THR A 80 -36.94 26.74 -20.15
CA THR A 80 -36.77 25.52 -19.37
C THR A 80 -35.63 24.67 -19.87
N ILE A 81 -34.92 24.01 -18.95
CA ILE A 81 -33.99 22.93 -19.22
C ILE A 81 -34.34 21.73 -18.32
N SER A 82 -34.32 20.53 -18.89
CA SER A 82 -34.64 19.30 -18.17
C SER A 82 -33.49 18.30 -18.30
N GLU A 83 -33.23 17.56 -17.22
CA GLU A 83 -32.27 16.44 -17.21
C GLU A 83 -32.88 15.25 -16.46
N ASP A 84 -32.59 14.06 -16.97
CA ASP A 84 -32.99 12.80 -16.36
C ASP A 84 -31.90 12.32 -15.41
N TYR A 85 -32.30 11.85 -14.23
CA TYR A 85 -31.40 11.29 -13.22
C TYR A 85 -31.90 9.91 -12.78
N SER A 86 -30.95 8.99 -12.62
CA SER A 86 -31.14 7.72 -11.94
C SER A 86 -30.49 7.84 -10.56
N VAL A 87 -31.30 7.75 -9.51
CA VAL A 87 -30.82 7.77 -8.12
C VAL A 87 -30.74 6.34 -7.63
N GLU A 88 -29.54 5.86 -7.37
CA GLU A 88 -29.31 4.50 -6.86
C GLU A 88 -29.69 4.39 -5.38
N VAL A 89 -30.19 3.22 -4.97
CA VAL A 89 -30.27 2.84 -3.56
C VAL A 89 -29.02 2.04 -3.21
N ASN A 90 -28.08 2.67 -2.51
CA ASN A 90 -26.84 2.03 -2.07
C ASN A 90 -27.13 1.00 -0.98
N ILE A 91 -26.59 -0.21 -1.12
CA ILE A 91 -26.69 -1.30 -0.16
C ILE A 91 -25.31 -1.84 0.17
N ALA A 92 -25.14 -2.37 1.38
CA ALA A 92 -23.88 -2.93 1.83
C ALA A 92 -23.37 -4.09 0.96
N PRO A 93 -22.03 -4.22 0.82
CA PRO A 93 -21.40 -5.38 0.19
C PRO A 93 -21.69 -6.66 0.97
N THR A 94 -21.86 -7.74 0.24
CA THR A 94 -22.38 -9.01 0.78
C THR A 94 -21.33 -10.10 0.92
N GLU A 95 -20.31 -10.10 0.06
CA GLU A 95 -19.23 -11.08 0.13
C GLU A 95 -17.87 -10.44 -0.13
N PHE A 96 -16.86 -11.02 0.51
CA PHE A 96 -15.45 -10.73 0.33
C PHE A 96 -14.72 -12.05 0.10
N SER A 97 -13.83 -12.08 -0.88
CA SER A 97 -12.89 -13.17 -1.07
C SER A 97 -11.52 -12.65 -1.46
N LEU A 98 -10.49 -13.41 -1.07
CA LEU A 98 -9.10 -13.23 -1.47
C LEU A 98 -8.69 -14.53 -2.17
N ASP A 99 -8.13 -14.44 -3.38
CA ASP A 99 -7.86 -15.62 -4.20
C ASP A 99 -6.58 -16.38 -3.81
N ASN A 100 -5.66 -15.73 -3.11
CA ASN A 100 -4.41 -16.31 -2.63
C ASN A 100 -4.03 -15.78 -1.25
N HIS A 101 -3.43 -16.64 -0.43
CA HIS A 101 -3.19 -16.41 1.00
C HIS A 101 -1.73 -16.63 1.39
N SER A 102 -0.82 -16.61 0.42
CA SER A 102 0.61 -16.70 0.70
C SER A 102 1.40 -15.77 -0.21
N VAL A 103 2.57 -15.38 0.25
CA VAL A 103 3.50 -14.56 -0.52
C VAL A 103 4.91 -15.05 -0.22
N ASP A 104 5.73 -15.10 -1.25
CA ASP A 104 7.15 -15.34 -1.08
C ASP A 104 7.73 -14.16 -0.29
N GLU A 105 8.60 -14.44 0.69
CA GLU A 105 9.36 -13.38 1.35
C GLU A 105 10.05 -12.50 0.29
N SER A 106 10.01 -11.18 0.39
CA SER A 106 10.53 -10.32 -0.68
C SER A 106 10.66 -8.88 -0.24
N TYR A 107 11.56 -8.14 -0.91
CA TYR A 107 11.90 -6.76 -0.58
C TYR A 107 10.95 -5.71 -1.19
N VAL A 108 10.17 -6.05 -2.23
CA VAL A 108 9.34 -5.04 -2.94
C VAL A 108 8.03 -5.57 -3.50
N SER A 109 6.93 -4.91 -3.11
CA SER A 109 5.63 -4.90 -3.81
C SER A 109 5.13 -6.24 -4.33
N ALA A 110 5.42 -7.31 -3.59
CA ALA A 110 5.03 -8.65 -3.97
C ALA A 110 3.49 -8.77 -3.88
N PRO A 111 2.82 -9.23 -4.95
CA PRO A 111 1.39 -9.44 -4.91
C PRO A 111 1.05 -10.62 -4.01
N VAL A 112 0.10 -10.42 -3.10
CA VAL A 112 -0.43 -11.49 -2.26
C VAL A 112 -1.63 -12.12 -2.96
N GLY A 113 -2.67 -11.35 -3.27
CA GLY A 113 -3.87 -11.88 -3.90
C GLY A 113 -4.85 -10.78 -4.32
N LEU A 114 -5.71 -11.11 -5.28
CA LEU A 114 -6.81 -10.25 -5.72
C LEU A 114 -7.99 -10.35 -4.76
N ILE A 115 -8.51 -9.19 -4.38
CA ILE A 115 -9.72 -9.06 -3.60
C ILE A 115 -10.92 -9.00 -4.55
N ALA A 116 -11.89 -9.87 -4.35
CA ALA A 116 -13.17 -9.82 -5.03
C ALA A 116 -14.30 -9.54 -4.03
N ILE A 117 -15.13 -8.56 -4.37
CA ILE A 117 -16.27 -8.10 -3.58
C ILE A 117 -17.55 -8.39 -4.35
N THR A 118 -18.55 -8.96 -3.68
CA THR A 118 -19.90 -9.12 -4.23
C THR A 118 -20.78 -8.03 -3.66
N ASP A 119 -21.19 -7.11 -4.53
CA ASP A 119 -22.15 -6.04 -4.24
C ASP A 119 -23.29 -6.05 -5.28
N ALA A 120 -24.48 -5.64 -4.86
CA ALA A 120 -25.63 -5.52 -5.75
C ALA A 120 -25.58 -4.23 -6.59
N ASN A 121 -24.86 -3.21 -6.11
CA ASN A 121 -24.58 -1.97 -6.83
C ASN A 121 -23.41 -2.19 -7.82
N ILE A 122 -23.65 -1.92 -9.10
CA ILE A 122 -22.80 -2.42 -10.21
C ILE A 122 -21.52 -1.58 -10.43
N ASN A 123 -21.44 -0.38 -9.85
CA ASN A 123 -20.30 0.53 -10.04
C ASN A 123 -19.89 1.23 -8.74
N ASP A 124 -19.97 0.52 -7.62
CA ASP A 124 -19.53 1.06 -6.34
C ASP A 124 -18.03 1.31 -6.33
N ASP A 125 -17.67 2.46 -5.79
CA ASP A 125 -16.30 2.75 -5.39
C ASP A 125 -16.04 2.11 -4.02
N PHE A 126 -15.01 1.27 -3.93
CA PHE A 126 -14.61 0.63 -2.69
C PHE A 126 -13.33 1.24 -2.12
N THR A 127 -13.32 1.41 -0.80
CA THR A 127 -12.14 1.80 -0.02
C THR A 127 -11.75 0.69 0.95
N TYR A 128 -10.46 0.56 1.22
CA TYR A 128 -9.90 -0.56 1.97
C TYR A 128 -9.11 -0.03 3.17
N THR A 129 -9.28 -0.67 4.32
CA THR A 129 -8.39 -0.49 5.49
C THR A 129 -7.93 -1.84 5.99
N ILE A 130 -6.67 -1.92 6.41
CA ILE A 130 -6.05 -3.14 6.95
C ILE A 130 -5.72 -2.89 8.42
N SER A 131 -6.03 -3.86 9.27
CA SER A 131 -5.68 -3.87 10.69
C SER A 131 -5.20 -5.25 11.12
N GLY A 132 -4.57 -5.34 12.30
CA GLY A 132 -3.92 -6.55 12.78
C GLY A 132 -2.42 -6.33 13.01
N GLU A 133 -1.75 -7.37 13.49
CA GLU A 133 -0.30 -7.36 13.68
C GLU A 133 0.40 -7.50 12.32
N GLY A 134 1.35 -6.61 12.02
CA GLY A 134 2.04 -6.54 10.73
C GLY A 134 1.21 -5.92 9.60
N ALA A 135 0.06 -5.31 9.88
CA ALA A 135 -0.77 -4.66 8.86
C ALA A 135 -0.06 -3.51 8.13
N GLU A 136 0.90 -2.86 8.78
CA GLU A 136 1.76 -1.82 8.20
C GLU A 136 2.63 -2.32 7.04
N SER A 137 2.83 -3.64 6.95
CA SER A 137 3.59 -4.31 5.89
C SER A 137 2.80 -4.53 4.62
N PHE A 138 1.48 -4.26 4.62
CA PHE A 138 0.59 -4.53 3.49
C PHE A 138 -0.19 -3.29 3.09
N GLU A 139 -0.60 -3.26 1.83
CA GLU A 139 -1.54 -2.27 1.31
C GLU A 139 -2.44 -2.90 0.23
N VAL A 140 -3.56 -2.24 -0.07
CA VAL A 140 -4.42 -2.62 -1.21
C VAL A 140 -4.23 -1.59 -2.31
N VAL A 141 -3.81 -2.05 -3.48
CA VAL A 141 -3.65 -1.22 -4.69
C VAL A 141 -4.45 -1.86 -5.80
N ASP A 142 -5.36 -1.08 -6.42
CA ASP A 142 -6.21 -1.53 -7.52
C ASP A 142 -6.97 -2.84 -7.23
N GLY A 143 -7.45 -3.01 -5.99
CA GLY A 143 -8.16 -4.22 -5.55
C GLY A 143 -7.26 -5.43 -5.29
N GLN A 144 -5.94 -5.27 -5.30
CA GLN A 144 -4.98 -6.33 -4.97
C GLN A 144 -4.33 -6.07 -3.62
N LEU A 145 -4.34 -7.06 -2.74
CA LEU A 145 -3.51 -7.06 -1.54
C LEU A 145 -2.05 -7.29 -1.95
N ILE A 146 -1.16 -6.37 -1.59
CA ILE A 146 0.26 -6.42 -1.90
C ILE A 146 1.09 -6.15 -0.65
N VAL A 147 2.34 -6.60 -0.65
CA VAL A 147 3.35 -6.11 0.30
C VAL A 147 3.63 -4.65 0.01
N LYS A 148 3.66 -3.82 1.05
CA LYS A 148 3.85 -2.38 0.91
C LYS A 148 5.23 -2.05 0.37
N SER A 149 5.31 -1.07 -0.52
CA SER A 149 6.61 -0.61 -1.04
C SER A 149 7.55 -0.16 0.08
N GLY A 150 8.78 -0.68 0.08
CA GLY A 150 9.79 -0.38 1.10
C GLY A 150 9.72 -1.26 2.34
N THR A 151 8.82 -2.24 2.36
CA THR A 151 8.76 -3.29 3.38
C THR A 151 9.42 -4.56 2.86
N TRP A 152 10.24 -5.17 3.70
CA TRP A 152 10.82 -6.49 3.45
C TRP A 152 10.13 -7.51 4.37
N LEU A 153 9.54 -8.54 3.76
CA LEU A 153 9.19 -9.76 4.49
C LEU A 153 10.43 -10.66 4.46
N ASP A 154 10.88 -11.12 5.63
CA ASP A 154 12.05 -11.98 5.82
C ASP A 154 11.60 -13.19 6.67
N TYR A 155 11.60 -14.37 6.08
CA TYR A 155 11.10 -15.58 6.75
C TYR A 155 11.98 -15.98 7.94
N GLU A 156 13.29 -15.76 7.85
CA GLU A 156 14.27 -16.14 8.87
C GLU A 156 14.26 -15.21 10.09
N THR A 157 13.94 -13.92 9.90
CA THR A 157 14.06 -12.91 10.97
C THR A 157 12.74 -12.28 11.42
N GLU A 158 11.70 -12.31 10.58
CA GLU A 158 10.40 -11.69 10.86
C GLU A 158 9.30 -12.75 11.05
N SER A 159 8.03 -12.32 10.99
CA SER A 159 6.89 -13.21 11.17
C SER A 159 6.65 -14.08 9.92
N THR A 160 6.52 -15.39 10.13
CA THR A 160 6.22 -16.34 9.05
C THR A 160 4.74 -16.33 8.63
N SER A 161 3.87 -15.64 9.36
CA SER A 161 2.47 -15.45 8.99
C SER A 161 1.86 -14.19 9.63
N TYR A 162 0.92 -13.60 8.92
CA TYR A 162 0.22 -12.37 9.34
C TYR A 162 -1.28 -12.60 9.37
N THR A 163 -1.93 -12.31 10.51
CA THR A 163 -3.40 -12.33 10.62
C THR A 163 -3.93 -10.92 10.46
N LEU A 164 -4.51 -10.65 9.31
CA LEU A 164 -4.97 -9.33 8.89
C LEU A 164 -6.50 -9.29 8.87
N THR A 165 -7.09 -8.21 9.38
CA THR A 165 -8.50 -7.88 9.14
C THR A 165 -8.57 -6.78 8.10
N ILE A 166 -9.15 -7.11 6.95
CA ILE A 166 -9.39 -6.19 5.85
C ILE A 166 -10.86 -5.75 5.92
N THR A 167 -11.07 -4.45 6.06
CA THR A 167 -12.39 -3.81 6.01
C THR A 167 -12.54 -3.15 4.65
N VAL A 168 -13.64 -3.46 3.97
CA VAL A 168 -13.99 -2.87 2.69
C VAL A 168 -15.25 -2.04 2.89
N THR A 169 -15.20 -0.78 2.47
CA THR A 169 -16.28 0.19 2.62
C THR A 169 -16.72 0.70 1.25
N ASP A 170 -18.01 0.60 0.96
CA ASP A 170 -18.63 1.13 -0.26
C ASP A 170 -18.72 2.67 -0.24
N GLN A 171 -19.19 3.25 -1.33
CA GLN A 171 -19.38 4.70 -1.47
C GLN A 171 -20.41 5.27 -0.50
N GLY A 172 -21.38 4.47 -0.05
CA GLY A 172 -22.40 4.83 0.93
C GLY A 172 -21.93 4.74 2.38
N GLY A 173 -20.74 4.22 2.64
CA GLY A 173 -20.16 4.04 3.97
C GLY A 173 -20.55 2.74 4.66
N TYR A 174 -21.23 1.81 3.98
CA TYR A 174 -21.42 0.46 4.51
C TYR A 174 -20.18 -0.39 4.30
N SER A 175 -19.94 -1.32 5.22
CA SER A 175 -18.73 -2.12 5.20
C SER A 175 -18.94 -3.59 5.47
N ILE A 176 -18.03 -4.39 4.93
CA ILE A 176 -17.81 -5.79 5.27
C ILE A 176 -16.36 -5.96 5.74
N GLU A 177 -16.17 -6.82 6.73
CA GLU A 177 -14.86 -7.13 7.28
C GLU A 177 -14.53 -8.61 7.06
N LYS A 178 -13.27 -8.89 6.72
CA LYS A 178 -12.77 -10.25 6.62
C LYS A 178 -11.40 -10.37 7.29
N THR A 179 -11.29 -11.32 8.20
CA THR A 179 -10.00 -11.77 8.70
C THR A 179 -9.41 -12.82 7.76
N VAL A 180 -8.19 -12.59 7.30
CA VAL A 180 -7.39 -13.48 6.47
C VAL A 180 -6.05 -13.76 7.15
N THR A 181 -5.47 -14.92 6.87
CA THR A 181 -4.10 -15.26 7.29
C THR A 181 -3.26 -15.30 6.02
N ILE A 182 -2.16 -14.55 6.02
CA ILE A 182 -1.19 -14.50 4.93
C ILE A 182 0.06 -15.23 5.40
N ASP A 183 0.38 -16.36 4.77
CA ASP A 183 1.59 -17.12 5.05
C ASP A 183 2.77 -16.56 4.24
N VAL A 184 3.94 -16.44 4.86
CA VAL A 184 5.19 -16.11 4.17
C VAL A 184 5.86 -17.43 3.79
N ASN A 185 6.15 -17.60 2.50
CA ASN A 185 6.92 -18.76 2.06
C ASN A 185 8.41 -18.48 2.28
N ASP A 186 9.10 -19.43 2.89
CA ASP A 186 10.57 -19.54 2.90
C ASP A 186 11.05 -19.74 1.47
N VAL A 187 11.85 -18.80 0.97
CA VAL A 187 12.50 -18.88 -0.33
C VAL A 187 14.00 -18.99 -0.09
N ASP A 188 14.57 -20.14 -0.48
CA ASP A 188 16.01 -20.33 -0.46
C ASP A 188 16.68 -19.38 -1.47
N TYR A 189 17.01 -18.17 -1.01
CA TYR A 189 17.88 -17.22 -1.67
C TYR A 189 19.30 -17.74 -1.52
N GLY A 190 19.61 -18.84 -2.22
CA GLY A 190 20.81 -19.64 -2.08
C GLY A 190 21.93 -18.84 -1.45
N ASN A 191 22.11 -19.02 -0.13
CA ASN A 191 22.97 -18.16 0.68
C ASN A 191 24.24 -17.85 -0.12
N PRO A 192 24.69 -16.58 -0.21
CA PRO A 192 26.05 -16.34 -0.63
C PRO A 192 26.93 -17.00 0.43
N TRP A 193 27.31 -18.24 0.15
CA TRP A 193 28.25 -18.99 0.93
C TRP A 193 29.57 -18.27 0.74
N PHE A 194 29.93 -17.43 1.69
CA PHE A 194 31.34 -17.15 1.88
C PHE A 194 31.89 -18.41 2.55
N SER A 195 32.43 -19.35 1.77
CA SER A 195 33.49 -20.16 2.38
C SER A 195 34.53 -19.13 2.75
N GLU A 196 34.90 -19.05 4.03
CA GLU A 196 36.11 -18.40 4.47
C GLU A 196 37.24 -18.90 3.55
N HIS A 197 37.51 -18.13 2.49
CA HIS A 197 38.70 -18.34 1.70
C HIS A 197 39.79 -17.79 2.60
N VAL A 198 40.32 -18.65 3.46
CA VAL A 198 41.67 -18.48 3.98
C VAL A 198 42.52 -18.15 2.76
N SER A 199 43.06 -16.94 2.80
CA SER A 199 43.79 -16.24 1.76
C SER A 199 44.61 -17.16 0.86
N VAL A 200 44.24 -17.25 -0.42
CA VAL A 200 45.24 -17.52 -1.47
C VAL A 200 44.84 -16.86 -2.79
N PHE A 201 44.65 -15.55 -2.78
CA PHE A 201 44.87 -14.77 -4.00
C PHE A 201 45.18 -13.32 -3.66
N ASP A 202 46.47 -12.97 -3.66
CA ASP A 202 46.89 -11.59 -3.80
C ASP A 202 46.41 -11.11 -5.18
N MET A 203 45.27 -10.44 -5.22
CA MET A 203 44.84 -9.77 -6.45
C MET A 203 45.70 -8.51 -6.62
N PRO A 204 46.46 -8.39 -7.72
CA PRO A 204 47.21 -7.17 -7.97
C PRO A 204 46.22 -5.99 -8.10
N ILE A 205 46.57 -4.90 -7.43
CA ILE A 205 45.89 -3.60 -7.54
C ILE A 205 45.75 -3.21 -9.02
N SER A 206 44.58 -2.66 -9.36
CA SER A 206 44.41 -1.94 -10.62
C SER A 206 45.31 -0.70 -10.60
N ASP A 207 46.12 -0.53 -11.63
CA ASP A 207 46.90 0.68 -11.90
C ASP A 207 46.02 1.86 -12.38
N ASP A 208 44.69 1.65 -12.45
CA ASP A 208 43.71 2.67 -12.75
C ASP A 208 43.36 3.54 -11.52
N ILE A 209 43.86 4.77 -11.54
CA ILE A 209 43.69 5.82 -10.51
C ILE A 209 42.22 6.20 -10.25
N GLU A 210 41.29 5.85 -11.15
CA GLU A 210 39.87 6.17 -11.03
C GLU A 210 39.08 5.16 -10.17
N ILE A 211 39.65 3.99 -9.85
CA ILE A 211 39.00 3.01 -8.97
C ILE A 211 39.28 3.37 -7.50
N LYS A 212 38.26 3.94 -6.83
CA LYS A 212 38.31 4.33 -5.41
C LYS A 212 37.36 3.49 -4.55
N GLY A 213 37.61 2.19 -4.47
CA GLY A 213 36.98 1.34 -3.45
C GLY A 213 37.37 1.78 -2.03
N LEU A 214 36.63 1.31 -1.02
CA LEU A 214 37.06 1.42 0.39
C LEU A 214 38.42 0.74 0.54
N GLN A 215 39.47 1.55 0.65
CA GLN A 215 40.84 1.12 0.89
C GLN A 215 41.08 1.15 2.40
N TRP A 216 41.51 0.03 2.97
CA TRP A 216 42.06 -0.02 4.32
C TRP A 216 43.48 -0.54 4.27
N VAL A 217 44.36 0.11 5.02
CA VAL A 217 45.77 -0.27 5.12
C VAL A 217 45.94 -1.00 6.44
N SER A 218 46.34 -2.27 6.37
CA SER A 218 46.81 -2.99 7.55
C SER A 218 48.27 -2.62 7.79
N PHE A 219 48.61 -2.34 9.05
CA PHE A 219 49.96 -2.05 9.48
C PHE A 219 50.42 -3.13 10.45
N TRP A 220 51.56 -3.75 10.14
CA TRP A 220 52.26 -4.65 11.06
C TRP A 220 53.66 -4.09 11.30
N ASP A 221 54.04 -4.02 12.56
CA ASP A 221 55.37 -3.60 13.02
C ASP A 221 55.95 -4.73 13.87
N ASP A 222 57.10 -5.25 13.45
CA ASP A 222 57.88 -6.20 14.25
C ASP A 222 59.31 -5.68 14.35
N ASP A 223 59.58 -4.98 15.45
CA ASP A 223 60.82 -4.41 16.06
C ASP A 223 61.99 -3.90 15.17
N ASP A 224 61.99 -4.11 13.86
CA ASP A 224 63.00 -3.70 12.88
C ASP A 224 62.45 -3.58 11.42
N GLU A 225 61.18 -3.92 11.13
CA GLU A 225 60.63 -3.80 9.77
C GLU A 225 59.12 -3.48 9.75
N GLU A 226 58.75 -2.39 9.07
CA GLU A 226 57.36 -1.93 8.89
C GLU A 226 56.76 -2.51 7.59
N TRP A 227 55.60 -3.16 7.70
CA TRP A 227 54.86 -3.70 6.55
C TRP A 227 53.48 -3.04 6.42
N TYR A 228 53.17 -2.61 5.20
CA TYR A 228 51.89 -2.04 4.83
C TYR A 228 51.24 -2.92 3.77
N GLU A 229 50.04 -3.44 4.05
CA GLU A 229 49.21 -4.14 3.06
C GLU A 229 47.90 -3.40 2.84
N ASP A 230 47.64 -3.06 1.58
CA ASP A 230 46.42 -2.37 1.16
C ASP A 230 45.34 -3.41 0.81
N PHE A 231 44.19 -3.33 1.48
CA PHE A 231 43.00 -4.11 1.20
C PHE A 231 41.95 -3.22 0.52
N SER A 232 41.21 -3.78 -0.44
CA SER A 232 40.04 -3.10 -1.01
C SER A 232 38.86 -4.05 -1.18
N LEU A 233 37.66 -3.57 -0.86
CA LEU A 233 36.43 -4.27 -1.24
C LEU A 233 36.16 -4.05 -2.74
N ARG A 234 36.09 -5.14 -3.51
CA ARG A 234 35.67 -5.09 -4.92
C ARG A 234 34.30 -5.75 -5.07
N PHE A 235 33.38 -5.06 -5.72
CA PHE A 235 32.14 -5.66 -6.22
C PHE A 235 32.35 -6.05 -7.69
N GLU A 236 32.05 -7.30 -8.01
CA GLU A 236 32.02 -7.79 -9.38
C GLU A 236 30.56 -8.05 -9.79
N HIS A 237 30.26 -7.83 -11.07
CA HIS A 237 28.97 -8.18 -11.65
C HIS A 237 28.86 -9.71 -11.71
N ASP A 238 27.72 -10.28 -11.32
CA ASP A 238 27.46 -11.72 -11.33
C ASP A 238 27.05 -12.26 -12.73
N ASP A 239 26.95 -11.37 -13.72
CA ASP A 239 26.49 -11.64 -15.08
C ASP A 239 25.03 -12.13 -15.17
N ASP A 240 24.23 -11.88 -14.13
CA ASP A 240 22.79 -12.12 -14.13
C ASP A 240 22.00 -10.79 -14.23
N PRO A 241 21.38 -10.49 -15.39
CA PRO A 241 20.65 -9.24 -15.58
C PRO A 241 19.32 -9.17 -14.80
N SER A 242 18.92 -10.23 -14.10
CA SER A 242 17.67 -10.30 -13.34
C SER A 242 17.82 -10.06 -11.85
N THR A 243 19.05 -10.00 -11.32
CA THR A 243 19.32 -9.73 -9.91
C THR A 243 19.38 -8.23 -9.64
N PRO A 244 18.45 -7.63 -8.87
CA PRO A 244 18.60 -6.26 -8.43
C PRO A 244 19.75 -6.21 -7.42
N LEU A 245 20.83 -5.49 -7.74
CA LEU A 245 21.94 -5.30 -6.81
C LEU A 245 21.52 -4.31 -5.71
N VAL A 246 20.96 -4.81 -4.61
CA VAL A 246 20.75 -4.02 -3.38
C VAL A 246 21.81 -4.41 -2.37
N ILE A 247 22.85 -3.58 -2.25
CA ILE A 247 23.85 -3.72 -1.19
C ILE A 247 23.42 -2.81 -0.04
N THR A 248 22.90 -3.40 1.02
CA THR A 248 22.68 -2.69 2.29
C THR A 248 23.96 -2.83 3.11
N TYR A 249 24.63 -1.71 3.36
CA TYR A 249 25.83 -1.66 4.18
C TYR A 249 25.64 -0.64 5.30
N SER A 250 26.14 -0.97 6.49
CA SER A 250 26.23 -0.02 7.59
C SER A 250 27.60 0.65 7.54
N LEU A 251 27.64 1.98 7.40
CA LEU A 251 28.87 2.73 7.60
C LEU A 251 29.18 2.78 9.10
N MET A 252 30.30 2.16 9.50
CA MET A 252 30.87 2.40 10.82
C MET A 252 31.15 3.91 10.95
N ASN A 253 30.62 4.53 12.00
CA ASN A 253 30.93 5.90 12.36
C ASN A 253 31.59 5.95 13.74
N ALA A 254 32.02 7.14 14.16
CA ALA A 254 32.74 7.33 15.43
C ALA A 254 31.97 6.87 16.68
N ASN A 255 30.68 6.58 16.56
CA ASN A 255 29.81 6.09 17.63
C ASN A 255 29.33 4.64 17.41
N SER A 256 29.83 3.95 16.38
CA SER A 256 29.55 2.53 16.17
C SER A 256 30.25 1.72 17.25
N VAL A 257 29.50 0.87 17.96
CA VAL A 257 30.02 -0.05 18.97
C VAL A 257 29.89 -1.45 18.40
N LEU A 258 31.02 -2.13 18.20
CA LEU A 258 31.01 -3.55 17.87
C LEU A 258 30.52 -4.33 19.09
N GLY A 259 29.70 -5.35 18.87
CA GLY A 259 29.22 -6.20 19.95
C GLY A 259 30.39 -6.80 20.72
N ASP A 260 30.17 -7.08 22.00
CA ASP A 260 31.09 -7.71 22.95
C ASP A 260 31.56 -9.12 22.55
N ASN A 261 31.02 -9.67 21.46
CA ASN A 261 31.48 -10.90 20.81
C ASN A 261 32.33 -10.64 19.54
N TYR A 262 32.75 -9.39 19.30
CA TYR A 262 33.75 -9.08 18.28
C TYR A 262 35.12 -9.51 18.82
N ASP A 263 35.46 -10.75 18.51
CA ASP A 263 36.78 -11.33 18.72
C ASP A 263 37.64 -10.99 17.51
N ASP A 264 38.64 -10.13 17.68
CA ASP A 264 39.63 -9.83 16.65
C ASP A 264 40.66 -10.97 16.48
N GLY A 265 40.48 -12.06 17.21
CA GLY A 265 41.31 -13.25 17.20
C GLY A 265 42.50 -13.20 18.15
N TRP A 266 42.62 -12.17 19.02
CA TRP A 266 43.82 -11.97 19.83
C TRP A 266 43.54 -11.40 21.24
N GLU A 267 43.57 -12.24 22.29
CA GLU A 267 43.80 -11.71 23.64
C GLU A 267 45.30 -11.41 23.84
N GLN A 268 45.64 -10.15 24.12
CA GLN A 268 46.96 -9.79 24.65
C GLN A 268 47.12 -10.32 26.07
N GLY A 269 47.79 -11.46 26.23
CA GLY A 269 48.35 -11.85 27.52
C GLY A 269 49.41 -10.83 27.97
N GLU A 270 49.52 -10.58 29.29
CA GLU A 270 50.44 -9.59 29.90
C GLU A 270 51.95 -9.80 29.57
N ASP A 271 52.33 -10.87 28.87
CA ASP A 271 53.70 -11.16 28.42
C ASP A 271 53.88 -11.23 26.88
N GLY A 272 52.88 -10.80 26.10
CA GLY A 272 53.04 -10.56 24.65
C GLY A 272 53.26 -11.80 23.76
N VAL A 273 52.90 -13.01 24.23
CA VAL A 273 52.94 -14.23 23.40
C VAL A 273 51.53 -14.75 23.19
N TYR A 274 51.13 -14.86 21.93
CA TYR A 274 49.84 -15.37 21.54
C TYR A 274 49.79 -16.91 21.57
N SER A 275 48.73 -17.46 22.15
CA SER A 275 48.45 -18.90 22.05
C SER A 275 46.95 -19.14 21.88
N ASN A 276 46.58 -19.99 20.91
CA ASN A 276 45.21 -20.43 20.67
C ASN A 276 44.61 -21.05 21.93
N ILE A 277 43.39 -20.63 22.31
CA ILE A 277 42.60 -21.35 23.31
C ILE A 277 41.80 -22.45 22.59
N GLU A 278 42.06 -23.69 22.97
CA GLU A 278 41.18 -24.82 22.66
C GLU A 278 39.87 -24.70 23.46
N ASN A 279 38.74 -24.77 22.74
CA ASN A 279 37.34 -24.98 23.14
C ASN A 279 36.71 -24.06 24.20
#